data_AF-A0A432JEK5-F1
#
_entry.id   AF-A0A432JEK5-F1
#
_cell.length_a   1.000
_cell.length_b   1.000
_cell.length_c   1.000
_cell.angle_alpha   90.00
_cell.angle_beta   90.00
_cell.angle_gamma   90.00
#
_symmetry.space_group_name_H-M   'P 1'
#
loop_
_entity.id
_entity.type
_entity.pdbx_description
1 polymer ?
#
loop_
_entity_poly.entity_id
_entity_poly.type
_entity_poly.pdbx_seq_one_letter_code
_entity_poly.pdbx_strand_id
1 'polypeptide(L)'
;MKDVATNMPDYEYAYANERLEVPEYFNFGFDVVDKWAEDRTKLALLSVDSSGENVQHHTFWDLKILSNKYANTLRDIGVKKGDRVFIMLPRIPEWYVIMLGLMKLGALPMPGTTLLTLKDIEYRINTAEAVMAITDEENSGKVDEAAGGCPTLEHLVVVKGEKRGWLSYDEQMAGASSVLEGVERTRSDDPLLIYFTSGTVGYPKMVLHTQASCAIGHTISAKYWHDLKSTDLLWTLSDTGWAKAAYGKLFGQWTLGAAVMQHDARGRFDAPLTLSLLEKHGATGFCAPPTAYRMLVLEDLSKYNLDNLRHCTGAG
;
A
#
# COMPACT_ATOMS: atom_id res chain seq x y z
N MET A 1 18.26 10.20 22.67
CA MET A 1 18.07 9.00 21.84
C MET A 1 18.20 7.78 22.75
N LYS A 2 17.15 6.96 22.88
CA LYS A 2 17.26 5.68 23.58
C LYS A 2 18.14 4.76 22.72
N ASP A 3 19.17 4.14 23.30
CA ASP A 3 20.04 3.17 22.63
C ASP A 3 19.25 1.91 22.24
N VAL A 4 18.52 2.01 21.13
CA VAL A 4 17.83 0.88 20.52
C VAL A 4 18.82 0.25 19.54
N ALA A 5 19.26 -0.98 19.83
CA ALA A 5 20.20 -1.68 18.97
C ALA A 5 19.68 -1.75 17.53
N THR A 6 20.51 -1.35 16.56
CA THR A 6 20.20 -1.45 15.12
C THR A 6 20.14 -2.90 14.68
N ASN A 7 19.35 -3.18 13.65
CA ASN A 7 19.28 -4.48 12.99
C ASN A 7 20.55 -4.79 12.17
N MET A 8 21.41 -3.81 11.86
CA MET A 8 22.69 -4.02 11.15
C MET A 8 23.89 -3.43 11.91
N PRO A 9 24.32 -4.07 13.01
CA PRO A 9 25.51 -3.63 13.74
C PRO A 9 26.81 -3.92 12.97
N ASP A 10 26.81 -4.92 12.08
CA ASP A 10 27.94 -5.31 11.23
C ASP A 10 27.41 -5.62 9.82
N TYR A 11 27.83 -4.80 8.85
CA TYR A 11 27.42 -4.93 7.46
C TYR A 11 27.96 -6.20 6.81
N GLU A 12 29.24 -6.53 7.01
CA GLU A 12 29.88 -7.69 6.37
C GLU A 12 29.25 -8.98 6.88
N TYR A 13 28.99 -9.05 8.18
CA TYR A 13 28.27 -10.17 8.77
C TYR A 13 26.84 -10.28 8.22
N ALA A 14 26.09 -9.18 8.18
CA ALA A 14 24.72 -9.19 7.67
C ALA A 14 24.68 -9.60 6.18
N TYR A 15 25.56 -9.05 5.34
CA TYR A 15 25.68 -9.38 3.93
C TYR A 15 26.03 -10.86 3.71
N ALA A 16 27.00 -11.39 4.47
CA ALA A 16 27.42 -12.77 4.33
C ALA A 16 26.33 -13.78 4.76
N ASN A 17 25.53 -13.44 5.77
CA ASN A 17 24.65 -14.41 6.45
C ASN A 17 23.15 -14.24 6.18
N GLU A 18 22.67 -13.06 5.77
CA GLU A 18 21.24 -12.87 5.54
C GLU A 18 20.77 -13.70 4.34
N ARG A 19 19.78 -14.54 4.55
CA ARG A 19 19.10 -15.30 3.51
C ARG A 19 17.60 -15.18 3.73
N LEU A 20 16.89 -14.76 2.69
CA LEU A 20 15.43 -14.77 2.73
C LEU A 20 14.92 -16.18 2.48
N GLU A 21 14.06 -16.66 3.37
CA GLU A 21 13.34 -17.92 3.14
C GLU A 21 12.25 -17.69 2.10
N VAL A 22 12.31 -18.45 1.00
CA VAL A 22 11.31 -18.42 -0.07
C VAL A 22 10.65 -19.79 -0.13
N PRO A 23 9.51 -20.00 0.56
CA PRO A 23 8.81 -21.28 0.53
C PRO A 23 8.21 -21.53 -0.87
N GLU A 24 7.82 -22.76 -1.19
CA GLU A 24 7.17 -23.05 -2.48
C GLU A 24 5.86 -22.26 -2.67
N TYR A 25 5.08 -22.17 -1.60
CA TYR A 25 3.79 -21.47 -1.58
C TYR A 25 3.87 -20.28 -0.63
N PHE A 26 3.38 -19.14 -1.09
CA PHE A 26 3.32 -17.92 -0.31
C PHE A 26 2.20 -17.01 -0.84
N ASN A 27 1.44 -16.43 0.08
CA ASN A 27 0.49 -15.36 -0.18
C ASN A 27 0.62 -14.31 0.92
N PHE A 28 0.96 -13.07 0.57
CA PHE A 28 1.16 -12.00 1.55
C PHE A 28 -0.06 -11.79 2.48
N GLY A 29 -1.28 -11.90 1.96
CA GLY A 29 -2.49 -11.73 2.75
C GLY A 29 -2.69 -12.83 3.80
N PHE A 30 -2.34 -14.07 3.49
CA PHE A 30 -2.52 -15.21 4.41
C PHE A 30 -1.29 -15.48 5.29
N ASP A 31 -0.10 -15.47 4.71
CA ASP A 31 1.12 -15.90 5.38
C ASP A 31 1.79 -14.79 6.20
N VAL A 32 1.38 -13.52 6.00
CA VAL A 32 1.87 -12.38 6.79
C VAL A 32 0.73 -11.70 7.54
N VAL A 33 -0.24 -11.13 6.83
CA VAL A 33 -1.30 -10.31 7.47
C VAL A 33 -2.15 -11.16 8.41
N ASP A 34 -2.65 -12.29 7.94
CA ASP A 34 -3.49 -13.17 8.78
C ASP A 34 -2.71 -13.82 9.94
N LYS A 35 -1.38 -13.95 9.81
CA LYS A 35 -0.50 -14.41 10.90
C LYS A 35 -0.36 -13.39 12.00
N TRP A 36 -0.09 -12.13 11.66
CA TRP A 36 -0.08 -11.06 12.65
C TRP A 36 -1.48 -10.82 13.27
N ALA A 37 -2.54 -11.09 12.52
CA ALA A 37 -3.92 -11.02 12.99
C ALA A 37 -4.28 -12.08 14.06
N GLU A 38 -3.44 -13.09 14.31
CA GLU A 38 -3.62 -14.01 15.45
C GLU A 38 -3.57 -13.23 16.78
N ASP A 39 -2.78 -12.15 16.85
CA ASP A 39 -2.92 -11.10 17.87
C ASP A 39 -3.91 -10.03 17.38
N ARG A 40 -5.14 -10.08 17.92
CA ARG A 40 -6.22 -9.16 17.56
C ARG A 40 -5.97 -7.70 17.94
N THR A 41 -4.94 -7.42 18.74
CA THR A 41 -4.61 -6.07 19.19
C THR A 41 -3.46 -5.44 18.41
N LYS A 42 -2.79 -6.22 17.56
CA LYS A 42 -1.62 -5.78 16.81
C LYS A 42 -2.00 -4.70 15.80
N LEU A 43 -1.54 -3.47 16.04
CA LEU A 43 -1.76 -2.34 15.13
C LEU A 43 -1.02 -2.57 13.81
N ALA A 44 -1.74 -2.41 12.69
CA ALA A 44 -1.17 -2.50 11.34
C ALA A 44 -1.08 -1.12 10.68
N LEU A 45 -2.15 -0.32 10.79
CA LEU A 45 -2.29 0.95 10.10
C LEU A 45 -2.88 2.02 11.03
N LEU A 46 -2.20 3.17 11.07
CA LEU A 46 -2.74 4.43 11.57
C LEU A 46 -3.05 5.33 10.37
N SER A 47 -4.32 5.62 10.11
CA SER A 47 -4.75 6.44 8.97
C SER A 47 -5.32 7.76 9.47
N VAL A 48 -4.66 8.85 9.11
CA VAL A 48 -5.10 10.22 9.38
C VAL A 48 -5.86 10.75 8.16
N ASP A 49 -7.01 11.38 8.39
CA ASP A 49 -7.81 12.00 7.32
C ASP A 49 -7.15 13.28 6.78
N SER A 50 -7.77 13.89 5.78
CA SER A 50 -7.21 15.07 5.11
C SER A 50 -7.13 16.33 5.98
N SER A 51 -7.85 16.37 7.11
CA SER A 51 -7.80 17.49 8.05
C SER A 51 -6.60 17.40 9.00
N GLY A 52 -6.01 16.22 9.17
CA GLY A 52 -5.01 15.96 10.21
C GLY A 52 -5.62 15.72 11.61
N GLU A 53 -6.94 15.83 11.75
CA GLU A 53 -7.64 15.74 13.04
C GLU A 53 -8.14 14.33 13.33
N ASN A 54 -8.86 13.72 12.38
CA ASN A 54 -9.47 12.40 12.60
C ASN A 54 -8.49 11.28 12.28
N VAL A 55 -8.43 10.31 13.18
CA VAL A 55 -7.44 9.23 13.14
C VAL A 55 -8.17 7.91 13.30
N GLN A 56 -7.92 6.99 12.37
CA GLN A 56 -8.41 5.62 12.43
C GLN A 56 -7.25 4.67 12.70
N HIS A 57 -7.49 3.71 13.58
CA HIS A 57 -6.55 2.64 13.90
C HIS A 57 -7.13 1.34 13.37
N HIS A 58 -6.35 0.66 12.53
CA HIS A 58 -6.71 -0.64 11.98
C HIS A 58 -5.68 -1.66 12.44
N THR A 59 -6.13 -2.67 13.16
CA THR A 59 -5.31 -3.82 13.53
C THR A 59 -5.11 -4.75 12.33
N PHE A 60 -4.13 -5.66 12.43
CA PHE A 60 -3.99 -6.74 11.44
C PHE A 60 -5.27 -7.59 11.38
N TRP A 61 -5.98 -7.75 12.50
CA TRP A 61 -7.28 -8.42 12.54
C TRP A 61 -8.36 -7.69 11.74
N ASP A 62 -8.46 -6.36 11.88
CA ASP A 62 -9.41 -5.57 11.10
C ASP A 62 -9.12 -5.70 9.60
N LEU A 63 -7.86 -5.58 9.20
CA LEU A 63 -7.45 -5.72 7.81
C LEU A 63 -7.65 -7.14 7.27
N LYS A 64 -7.44 -8.18 8.08
CA LYS A 64 -7.78 -9.57 7.72
C LYS A 64 -9.26 -9.70 7.39
N ILE A 65 -10.13 -9.22 8.29
CA ILE A 65 -11.59 -9.31 8.10
C ILE A 65 -12.03 -8.52 6.87
N LEU A 66 -11.59 -7.28 6.73
CA LEU A 66 -11.96 -6.43 5.60
C LEU A 66 -11.43 -6.98 4.27
N SER A 67 -10.18 -7.43 4.21
CA SER A 67 -9.63 -8.02 2.98
C SER A 67 -10.30 -9.33 2.60
N ASN A 68 -10.74 -10.15 3.56
CA ASN A 68 -11.55 -11.34 3.29
C ASN A 68 -12.90 -10.99 2.68
N LYS A 69 -13.59 -9.97 3.24
CA LYS A 69 -14.85 -9.46 2.68
C LYS A 69 -14.64 -9.02 1.23
N TYR A 70 -13.61 -8.24 0.97
CA TYR A 70 -13.35 -7.74 -0.37
C TYR A 70 -12.96 -8.86 -1.36
N ALA A 71 -12.15 -9.84 -0.94
CA ALA A 71 -11.85 -11.00 -1.77
C ALA A 71 -13.10 -11.82 -2.13
N ASN A 72 -14.05 -11.97 -1.19
CA ASN A 72 -15.35 -12.59 -1.47
C ASN A 72 -16.17 -11.77 -2.49
N THR A 73 -16.27 -10.46 -2.31
CA THR A 73 -16.90 -9.56 -3.29
C THR A 73 -16.30 -9.73 -4.69
N LEU A 74 -14.97 -9.72 -4.80
CA LEU A 74 -14.26 -9.87 -6.07
C LEU A 74 -14.59 -11.21 -6.75
N ARG A 75 -14.61 -12.29 -5.97
CA ARG A 75 -15.00 -13.62 -6.47
C ARG A 75 -16.45 -13.65 -6.95
N ASP A 76 -17.36 -13.02 -6.22
CA ASP A 76 -18.80 -13.03 -6.54
C ASP A 76 -19.11 -12.24 -7.82
N ILE A 77 -18.33 -11.19 -8.12
CA ILE A 77 -18.42 -10.45 -9.39
C ILE A 77 -17.57 -11.05 -10.52
N GLY A 78 -16.89 -12.17 -10.26
CA GLY A 78 -16.25 -12.99 -11.30
C GLY A 78 -14.76 -12.72 -11.55
N VAL A 79 -14.09 -11.92 -10.70
CA VAL A 79 -12.63 -11.73 -10.76
C VAL A 79 -11.92 -13.03 -10.38
N LYS A 80 -10.86 -13.36 -11.11
CA LYS A 80 -10.10 -14.61 -10.98
C LYS A 80 -8.62 -14.36 -10.70
N LYS A 81 -7.94 -15.41 -10.28
CA LYS A 81 -6.47 -15.43 -10.21
C LYS A 81 -5.88 -15.06 -11.57
N GLY A 82 -4.91 -14.15 -11.59
CA GLY A 82 -4.29 -13.66 -12.82
C GLY A 82 -4.94 -12.41 -13.42
N ASP A 83 -6.18 -12.07 -13.04
CA ASP A 83 -6.83 -10.85 -13.51
C ASP A 83 -6.10 -9.61 -13.04
N ARG A 84 -6.05 -8.58 -13.91
CA ARG A 84 -5.30 -7.35 -13.64
C ARG A 84 -6.29 -6.24 -13.32
N VAL A 85 -6.04 -5.55 -12.21
CA VAL A 85 -6.97 -4.58 -11.64
C VAL A 85 -6.27 -3.24 -11.47
N PHE A 86 -6.70 -2.24 -12.25
CA PHE A 86 -6.20 -0.88 -12.13
C PHE A 86 -6.75 -0.22 -10.87
N ILE A 87 -5.89 0.39 -10.06
CA ILE A 87 -6.29 1.03 -8.80
C ILE A 87 -5.74 2.44 -8.75
N MET A 88 -6.62 3.42 -8.63
CA MET A 88 -6.26 4.83 -8.51
C MET A 88 -6.99 5.45 -7.33
N LEU A 89 -6.43 5.25 -6.13
CA LEU A 89 -7.02 5.73 -4.88
C LEU A 89 -6.08 6.68 -4.16
N PRO A 90 -6.60 7.68 -3.42
CA PRO A 90 -5.81 8.50 -2.53
C PRO A 90 -5.31 7.70 -1.32
N ARG A 91 -4.72 8.38 -0.32
CA ARG A 91 -4.14 7.75 0.88
C ARG A 91 -5.21 7.44 1.91
N ILE A 92 -6.14 6.56 1.56
CA ILE A 92 -7.27 6.11 2.38
C ILE A 92 -7.10 4.64 2.80
N PRO A 93 -7.69 4.19 3.92
CA PRO A 93 -7.48 2.83 4.43
C PRO A 93 -8.00 1.74 3.47
N GLU A 94 -9.01 2.06 2.66
CA GLU A 94 -9.60 1.13 1.68
C GLU A 94 -8.57 0.67 0.65
N TRP A 95 -7.54 1.47 0.34
CA TRP A 95 -6.45 1.04 -0.54
C TRP A 95 -5.77 -0.23 -0.02
N TYR A 96 -5.51 -0.34 1.29
CA TYR A 96 -4.90 -1.54 1.85
C TYR A 96 -5.84 -2.74 1.79
N VAL A 97 -7.13 -2.53 2.09
CA VAL A 97 -8.14 -3.58 2.02
C VAL A 97 -8.23 -4.15 0.60
N ILE A 98 -8.26 -3.26 -0.39
CA ILE A 98 -8.34 -3.61 -1.81
C ILE A 98 -7.10 -4.37 -2.26
N MET A 99 -5.91 -3.84 -1.95
CA MET A 99 -4.63 -4.50 -2.25
C MET A 99 -4.59 -5.91 -1.67
N LEU A 100 -4.91 -6.06 -0.39
CA LEU A 100 -4.89 -7.37 0.29
C LEU A 100 -5.95 -8.33 -0.25
N GLY A 101 -7.17 -7.85 -0.52
CA GLY A 101 -8.24 -8.69 -1.07
C GLY A 101 -7.89 -9.24 -2.45
N LEU A 102 -7.32 -8.41 -3.33
CA LEU A 102 -6.82 -8.83 -4.64
C LEU A 102 -5.68 -9.85 -4.51
N MET A 103 -4.70 -9.58 -3.63
CA MET A 103 -3.57 -10.48 -3.39
C MET A 103 -4.02 -11.83 -2.84
N LYS A 104 -4.97 -11.85 -1.91
CA LYS A 104 -5.56 -13.09 -1.38
C LYS A 104 -6.19 -13.91 -2.48
N LEU A 105 -6.94 -13.28 -3.39
CA LEU A 105 -7.55 -13.93 -4.54
C LEU A 105 -6.56 -14.34 -5.65
N GLY A 106 -5.31 -13.85 -5.59
CA GLY A 106 -4.31 -14.04 -6.64
C GLY A 106 -4.54 -13.16 -7.88
N ALA A 107 -5.37 -12.11 -7.76
CA ALA A 107 -5.49 -11.06 -8.76
C ALA A 107 -4.34 -10.04 -8.60
N LEU A 108 -4.00 -9.35 -9.69
CA LEU A 108 -2.82 -8.51 -9.81
C LEU A 108 -3.23 -7.03 -9.70
N PRO A 109 -3.13 -6.41 -8.52
CA PRO A 109 -3.27 -4.96 -8.39
C PRO A 109 -2.25 -4.22 -9.26
N MET A 110 -2.72 -3.14 -9.86
CA MET A 110 -1.91 -2.19 -10.63
C MET A 110 -2.11 -0.78 -10.09
N PRO A 111 -1.42 -0.41 -9.00
CA PRO A 111 -1.57 0.90 -8.40
C PRO A 111 -1.09 2.01 -9.36
N GLY A 112 -1.90 3.05 -9.48
CA GLY A 112 -1.64 4.27 -10.23
C GLY A 112 -1.91 5.50 -9.37
N THR A 113 -1.16 6.57 -9.61
CA THR A 113 -1.32 7.82 -8.85
C THR A 113 -2.58 8.56 -9.28
N THR A 114 -3.22 9.30 -8.37
CA THR A 114 -4.36 10.17 -8.71
C THR A 114 -4.00 11.34 -9.65
N LEU A 115 -2.69 11.55 -9.87
CA LEU A 115 -2.16 12.51 -10.83
C LEU A 115 -2.20 12.02 -12.30
N LEU A 116 -2.55 10.76 -12.55
CA LEU A 116 -2.61 10.23 -13.91
C LEU A 116 -3.68 10.97 -14.74
N THR A 117 -3.33 11.27 -15.98
CA THR A 117 -4.27 11.84 -16.96
C THR A 117 -5.14 10.77 -17.60
N LEU A 118 -6.16 11.18 -18.35
CA LEU A 118 -6.98 10.28 -19.16
C LEU A 118 -6.14 9.28 -19.99
N LYS A 119 -5.19 9.82 -20.77
CA LYS A 119 -4.33 9.02 -21.67
C LYS A 119 -3.41 8.07 -20.89
N ASP A 120 -2.98 8.49 -19.71
CA ASP A 120 -2.16 7.65 -18.83
C ASP A 120 -2.93 6.45 -18.29
N ILE A 121 -4.21 6.65 -17.95
CA ILE A 121 -5.13 5.63 -17.44
C ILE A 121 -5.44 4.63 -18.55
N GLU A 122 -5.90 5.13 -19.71
CA GLU A 122 -6.23 4.31 -20.89
C GLU A 122 -5.03 3.47 -21.34
N TYR A 123 -3.83 4.08 -21.43
CA TYR A 123 -2.62 3.35 -21.80
C TYR A 123 -2.33 2.19 -20.85
N ARG A 124 -2.43 2.40 -19.53
CA ARG A 124 -2.12 1.37 -18.52
C ARG A 124 -3.12 0.23 -18.56
N ILE A 125 -4.41 0.56 -18.64
CA ILE A 125 -5.49 -0.42 -18.71
C ILE A 125 -5.33 -1.29 -19.95
N ASN A 126 -5.13 -0.67 -21.13
CA ASN A 126 -4.98 -1.41 -22.38
C ASN A 126 -3.69 -2.22 -22.43
N THR A 127 -2.57 -1.67 -21.97
CA THR A 127 -1.27 -2.37 -21.99
C THR A 127 -1.27 -3.60 -21.11
N ALA A 128 -1.98 -3.55 -19.98
CA ALA A 128 -2.09 -4.67 -19.06
C ALA A 128 -3.34 -5.54 -19.30
N GLU A 129 -4.22 -5.14 -20.22
CA GLU A 129 -5.54 -5.76 -20.43
C GLU A 129 -6.31 -5.90 -19.10
N ALA A 130 -6.39 -4.79 -18.35
CA ALA A 130 -7.08 -4.79 -17.06
C ALA A 130 -8.57 -5.10 -17.25
N VAL A 131 -9.12 -5.91 -16.34
CA VAL A 131 -10.55 -6.28 -16.36
C VAL A 131 -11.38 -5.40 -15.43
N MET A 132 -10.73 -4.69 -14.51
CA MET A 132 -11.38 -3.84 -13.54
C MET A 132 -10.58 -2.58 -13.27
N ALA A 133 -11.28 -1.47 -13.03
CA ALA A 133 -10.71 -0.24 -12.52
C ALA A 133 -11.41 0.19 -11.21
N ILE A 134 -10.62 0.58 -10.21
CA ILE A 134 -11.10 1.01 -8.90
C ILE A 134 -10.56 2.41 -8.60
N THR A 135 -11.43 3.34 -8.23
CA THR A 135 -11.05 4.72 -7.89
C THR A 135 -12.01 5.34 -6.86
N ASP A 136 -11.68 6.52 -6.35
CA ASP A 136 -12.58 7.31 -5.52
C ASP A 136 -13.56 8.12 -6.37
N GLU A 137 -14.56 8.73 -5.72
CA GLU A 137 -15.55 9.57 -6.39
C GLU A 137 -14.91 10.75 -7.13
N GLU A 138 -13.91 11.40 -6.53
CA GLU A 138 -13.20 12.57 -7.08
C GLU A 138 -12.54 12.27 -8.43
N ASN A 139 -11.96 11.08 -8.60
CA ASN A 139 -11.29 10.71 -9.84
C ASN A 139 -12.11 9.79 -10.76
N SER A 140 -13.31 9.39 -10.34
CA SER A 140 -14.21 8.52 -11.12
C SER A 140 -14.47 9.05 -12.53
N GLY A 141 -14.63 10.37 -12.71
CA GLY A 141 -14.83 11.00 -14.02
C GLY A 141 -13.69 10.76 -15.01
N LYS A 142 -12.43 10.79 -14.56
CA LYS A 142 -11.25 10.55 -15.42
C LYS A 142 -11.21 9.09 -15.89
N VAL A 143 -11.55 8.16 -15.01
CA VAL A 143 -11.55 6.72 -15.32
C VAL A 143 -12.74 6.35 -16.21
N ASP A 144 -13.89 6.97 -15.97
CA ASP A 144 -15.11 6.81 -16.79
C ASP A 144 -14.88 7.24 -18.24
N GLU A 145 -14.21 8.37 -18.44
CA GLU A 145 -13.83 8.85 -19.77
C GLU A 145 -12.80 7.90 -20.42
N ALA A 146 -11.84 7.36 -19.66
CA ALA A 146 -10.85 6.40 -20.18
C ALA A 146 -11.47 5.05 -20.58
N ALA A 147 -12.52 4.62 -19.86
CA ALA A 147 -13.13 3.31 -20.04
C ALA A 147 -13.69 3.11 -21.46
N GLY A 148 -14.11 4.18 -22.14
CA GLY A 148 -14.57 4.11 -23.53
C GLY A 148 -13.53 3.61 -24.53
N GLY A 149 -12.23 3.74 -24.23
CA GLY A 149 -11.12 3.23 -25.03
C GLY A 149 -10.55 1.89 -24.54
N CYS A 150 -11.17 1.25 -23.54
CA CYS A 150 -10.63 0.10 -22.83
C CYS A 150 -11.51 -1.15 -22.99
N PRO A 151 -11.37 -1.92 -24.08
CA PRO A 151 -12.29 -3.02 -24.40
C PRO A 151 -12.23 -4.20 -23.43
N THR A 152 -11.17 -4.30 -22.61
CA THR A 152 -11.01 -5.39 -21.63
C THR A 152 -11.67 -5.08 -20.29
N LEU A 153 -12.08 -3.84 -20.02
CA LEU A 153 -12.72 -3.49 -18.76
C LEU A 153 -14.15 -4.04 -18.69
N GLU A 154 -14.38 -4.87 -17.68
CA GLU A 154 -15.68 -5.45 -17.35
C GLU A 154 -16.33 -4.74 -16.15
N HIS A 155 -15.52 -4.20 -15.24
CA HIS A 155 -15.99 -3.60 -13.99
C HIS A 155 -15.35 -2.25 -13.68
N LEU A 156 -16.17 -1.32 -13.21
CA LEU A 156 -15.76 -0.04 -12.66
C LEU A 156 -16.27 0.06 -11.22
N VAL A 157 -15.38 0.33 -10.28
CA VAL A 157 -15.70 0.37 -8.84
C VAL A 157 -15.36 1.74 -8.26
N VAL A 158 -16.32 2.33 -7.56
CA VAL A 158 -16.13 3.60 -6.83
C VAL A 158 -16.05 3.35 -5.34
N VAL A 159 -15.07 3.97 -4.68
CA VAL A 159 -14.87 3.92 -3.22
C VAL A 159 -15.34 5.23 -2.59
N LYS A 160 -16.11 5.14 -1.49
CA LYS A 160 -16.64 6.30 -0.75
C LYS A 160 -17.44 7.25 -1.64
N GLY A 161 -18.45 6.71 -2.30
CA GLY A 161 -19.35 7.46 -3.17
C GLY A 161 -20.21 6.54 -4.03
N GLU A 162 -21.05 7.14 -4.86
CA GLU A 162 -21.92 6.43 -5.79
C GLU A 162 -21.81 7.04 -7.17
N LYS A 163 -21.79 6.19 -8.20
CA LYS A 163 -21.79 6.64 -9.60
C LYS A 163 -22.65 5.70 -10.44
N ARG A 164 -23.49 6.28 -11.29
CA ARG A 164 -24.38 5.51 -12.17
C ARG A 164 -23.55 4.61 -13.10
N GLY A 165 -23.89 3.33 -13.15
CA GLY A 165 -23.20 2.33 -13.97
C GLY A 165 -21.92 1.76 -13.35
N TRP A 166 -21.59 2.17 -12.13
CA TRP A 166 -20.43 1.69 -11.37
C TRP A 166 -20.89 0.84 -10.19
N LEU A 167 -20.03 -0.09 -9.76
CA LEU A 167 -20.21 -0.83 -8.52
C LEU A 167 -19.78 0.04 -7.34
N SER A 168 -20.62 0.14 -6.30
CA SER A 168 -20.24 0.80 -5.05
C SER A 168 -19.43 -0.16 -4.17
N TYR A 169 -18.20 0.21 -3.83
CA TYR A 169 -17.37 -0.56 -2.90
C TYR A 169 -18.07 -0.75 -1.56
N ASP A 170 -18.69 0.31 -1.02
CA ASP A 170 -19.29 0.30 0.32
C ASP A 170 -20.50 -0.63 0.41
N GLU A 171 -21.36 -0.64 -0.63
CA GLU A 171 -22.50 -1.56 -0.72
C GLU A 171 -22.06 -3.01 -0.83
N GLN A 172 -21.07 -3.28 -1.69
CA GLN A 172 -20.53 -4.63 -1.89
C GLN A 172 -19.89 -5.17 -0.59
N MET A 173 -19.17 -4.30 0.11
CA MET A 173 -18.54 -4.64 1.40
C MET A 173 -19.55 -4.86 2.51
N ALA A 174 -20.71 -4.20 2.51
CA ALA A 174 -21.73 -4.39 3.52
C ALA A 174 -22.30 -5.82 3.52
N GLY A 175 -22.55 -6.39 2.34
CA GLY A 175 -23.14 -7.71 2.15
C GLY A 175 -22.16 -8.89 2.17
N ALA A 176 -20.85 -8.65 2.05
CA ALA A 176 -19.86 -9.71 1.90
C ALA A 176 -19.58 -10.50 3.21
N SER A 177 -19.28 -11.79 3.08
CA SER A 177 -18.83 -12.63 4.19
C SER A 177 -17.42 -12.25 4.65
N SER A 178 -17.17 -12.25 5.96
CA SER A 178 -15.81 -12.07 6.53
C SER A 178 -14.97 -13.34 6.52
N VAL A 179 -15.57 -14.48 6.20
CA VAL A 179 -14.89 -15.78 6.09
C VAL A 179 -14.56 -16.03 4.62
N LEU A 180 -13.28 -16.17 4.32
CA LEU A 180 -12.77 -16.43 2.97
C LEU A 180 -12.23 -17.87 2.92
N GLU A 181 -12.87 -18.70 2.09
CA GLU A 181 -12.54 -20.11 1.91
C GLU A 181 -12.46 -20.46 0.42
N GLY A 182 -11.79 -21.58 0.11
CA GLY A 182 -11.76 -22.13 -1.26
C GLY A 182 -10.96 -21.31 -2.27
N VAL A 183 -10.05 -20.44 -1.80
CA VAL A 183 -9.16 -19.67 -2.68
C VAL A 183 -7.96 -20.52 -3.09
N GLU A 184 -7.60 -20.47 -4.38
CA GLU A 184 -6.43 -21.16 -4.90
C GLU A 184 -5.14 -20.63 -4.25
N ARG A 185 -4.24 -21.54 -3.86
CA ARG A 185 -2.94 -21.15 -3.30
C ARG A 185 -2.08 -20.48 -4.36
N THR A 186 -1.35 -19.43 -3.96
CA THR A 186 -0.30 -18.81 -4.77
C THR A 186 1.06 -19.44 -4.48
N ARG A 187 1.86 -19.63 -5.52
CA ARG A 187 3.28 -19.98 -5.39
C ARG A 187 4.11 -18.72 -5.13
N SER A 188 5.29 -18.87 -4.56
CA SER A 188 6.22 -17.75 -4.35
C SER A 188 6.67 -17.07 -5.64
N ASP A 189 6.67 -17.79 -6.76
CA ASP A 189 6.98 -17.27 -8.09
C ASP A 189 5.73 -16.79 -8.87
N ASP A 190 4.51 -16.94 -8.32
CA ASP A 190 3.31 -16.38 -8.93
C ASP A 190 3.35 -14.84 -8.92
N PRO A 191 2.78 -14.19 -9.96
CA PRO A 191 2.56 -12.75 -9.96
C PRO A 191 1.81 -12.24 -8.72
N LEU A 192 2.25 -11.09 -8.22
CA LEU A 192 1.67 -10.39 -7.08
C LEU A 192 1.07 -9.04 -7.48
N LEU A 193 1.79 -8.23 -8.25
CA LEU A 193 1.36 -6.90 -8.65
C LEU A 193 2.14 -6.40 -9.87
N ILE A 194 1.63 -5.34 -10.50
CA ILE A 194 2.30 -4.66 -11.60
C ILE A 194 2.42 -3.17 -11.28
N TYR A 195 3.64 -2.63 -11.34
CA TYR A 195 3.86 -1.19 -11.38
C TYR A 195 4.17 -0.73 -12.79
N PHE A 196 3.64 0.41 -13.19
CA PHE A 196 4.07 1.10 -14.39
C PHE A 196 5.18 2.11 -14.05
N THR A 197 6.36 1.93 -14.61
CA THR A 197 7.50 2.83 -14.37
C THR A 197 7.74 3.75 -15.56
N SER A 198 8.14 5.00 -15.29
CA SER A 198 8.48 5.96 -16.33
C SER A 198 9.72 5.49 -17.09
N GLY A 199 9.59 5.35 -18.41
CA GLY A 199 10.74 5.17 -19.29
C GLY A 199 11.37 6.52 -19.62
N THR A 200 12.70 6.58 -19.75
CA THR A 200 13.42 7.81 -20.15
C THR A 200 13.18 8.21 -21.61
N VAL A 201 12.72 7.28 -22.44
CA VAL A 201 12.63 7.44 -23.90
C VAL A 201 11.34 6.88 -24.52
N GLY A 202 10.33 6.56 -23.72
CA GLY A 202 9.11 5.95 -24.25
C GLY A 202 7.99 5.80 -23.22
N TYR A 203 6.91 5.14 -23.63
CA TYR A 203 5.76 4.88 -22.78
C TYR A 203 6.12 4.09 -21.52
N PRO A 204 5.36 4.23 -20.41
CA PRO A 204 5.62 3.51 -19.18
C PRO A 204 5.66 1.98 -19.38
N LYS A 205 6.60 1.32 -18.71
CA LYS A 205 6.78 -0.15 -18.81
C LYS A 205 6.11 -0.86 -17.64
N MET A 206 5.51 -2.01 -17.91
CA MET A 206 5.02 -2.91 -16.87
C MET A 206 6.20 -3.60 -16.17
N VAL A 207 6.30 -3.39 -14.86
CA VAL A 207 7.21 -4.10 -13.98
C VAL A 207 6.38 -5.05 -13.14
N LEU A 208 6.41 -6.32 -13.53
CA LEU A 208 5.78 -7.41 -12.82
C LEU A 208 6.62 -7.76 -11.59
N HIS A 209 5.96 -7.86 -10.45
CA HIS A 209 6.53 -8.43 -9.24
C HIS A 209 5.81 -9.72 -8.87
N THR A 210 6.58 -10.73 -8.45
CA THR A 210 6.07 -11.96 -7.85
C THR A 210 5.88 -11.82 -6.34
N GLN A 211 5.15 -12.76 -5.74
CA GLN A 211 4.98 -12.93 -4.30
C GLN A 211 6.34 -12.82 -3.57
N ALA A 212 7.35 -13.58 -4.00
CA ALA A 212 8.68 -13.54 -3.38
C ALA A 212 9.47 -12.26 -3.69
N SER A 213 9.49 -11.82 -4.96
CA SER A 213 10.34 -10.69 -5.37
C SER A 213 9.99 -9.37 -4.66
N CYS A 214 8.73 -9.19 -4.28
CA CYS A 214 8.24 -7.96 -3.68
C CYS A 214 7.84 -8.14 -2.22
N ALA A 215 6.93 -9.07 -1.91
CA ALA A 215 6.46 -9.22 -0.53
C ALA A 215 7.56 -9.73 0.40
N ILE A 216 8.23 -10.82 0.01
CA ILE A 216 9.36 -11.37 0.79
C ILE A 216 10.60 -10.46 0.62
N GLY A 217 10.91 -10.05 -0.61
CA GLY A 217 12.08 -9.24 -0.95
C GLY A 217 12.19 -7.93 -0.14
N HIS A 218 11.08 -7.22 0.07
CA HIS A 218 11.08 -5.98 0.84
C HIS A 218 11.30 -6.16 2.35
N THR A 219 11.38 -7.39 2.86
CA THR A 219 11.85 -7.66 4.23
C THR A 219 13.22 -7.03 4.46
N ILE A 220 14.13 -7.09 3.48
CA ILE A 220 15.46 -6.45 3.56
C ILE A 220 15.30 -4.93 3.70
N SER A 221 14.45 -4.32 2.87
CA SER A 221 14.17 -2.87 2.92
C SER A 221 13.66 -2.45 4.30
N ALA A 222 12.71 -3.20 4.87
CA ALA A 222 12.15 -2.88 6.17
C ALA A 222 13.13 -3.14 7.33
N LYS A 223 13.82 -4.27 7.32
CA LYS A 223 14.71 -4.71 8.41
C LYS A 223 15.95 -3.84 8.48
N TYR A 224 16.56 -3.55 7.34
CA TYR A 224 17.88 -2.94 7.29
C TYR A 224 17.87 -1.49 6.87
N TRP A 225 17.11 -1.14 5.84
CA TRP A 225 17.09 0.24 5.38
C TRP A 225 16.20 1.12 6.26
N HIS A 226 15.02 0.65 6.65
CA HIS A 226 14.16 1.35 7.62
C HIS A 226 14.46 0.98 9.09
N ASP A 227 15.38 0.05 9.33
CA ASP A 227 15.80 -0.42 10.66
C ASP A 227 14.61 -0.84 11.56
N LEU A 228 13.53 -1.38 11.00
CA LEU A 228 12.26 -1.58 11.73
C LEU A 228 12.28 -2.77 12.68
N LYS A 229 11.54 -2.61 13.77
CA LYS A 229 11.15 -3.62 14.74
C LYS A 229 9.64 -3.75 14.74
N SER A 230 9.13 -4.85 15.26
CA SER A 230 7.69 -5.10 15.32
C SER A 230 6.92 -4.08 16.18
N THR A 231 7.60 -3.29 17.02
CA THR A 231 6.97 -2.25 17.87
C THR A 231 7.01 -0.86 17.25
N ASP A 232 7.56 -0.70 16.05
CA ASP A 232 7.71 0.61 15.41
C ASP A 232 6.44 1.08 14.69
N LEU A 233 6.35 2.40 14.53
CA LEU A 233 5.40 3.07 13.66
C LEU A 233 6.19 3.83 12.58
N LEU A 234 6.17 3.34 11.34
CA LEU A 234 6.79 4.00 10.19
C LEU A 234 5.78 4.89 9.49
N TRP A 235 6.11 6.18 9.33
CA TRP A 235 5.41 7.02 8.37
C TRP A 235 6.23 7.23 7.10
N THR A 236 5.75 6.67 5.99
CA THR A 236 6.31 6.90 4.66
C THR A 236 5.47 7.89 3.86
N LEU A 237 6.04 9.03 3.50
CA LEU A 237 5.46 9.96 2.54
C LEU A 237 5.58 9.39 1.13
N SER A 238 4.47 8.82 0.64
CA SER A 238 4.33 8.32 -0.72
C SER A 238 2.87 8.34 -1.16
N ASP A 239 2.68 8.61 -2.45
CA ASP A 239 1.47 8.23 -3.15
C ASP A 239 1.31 6.70 -3.16
N THR A 240 0.07 6.23 -3.14
CA THR A 240 -0.34 4.82 -3.18
C THR A 240 -0.04 4.18 -4.54
N GLY A 241 0.01 4.99 -5.61
CA GLY A 241 0.33 4.55 -6.97
C GLY A 241 1.83 4.41 -7.27
N TRP A 242 2.71 4.84 -6.38
CA TRP A 242 4.16 4.74 -6.58
C TRP A 242 4.72 3.47 -5.96
N ALA A 243 5.81 2.94 -6.55
CA ALA A 243 6.50 1.76 -6.01
C ALA A 243 6.97 1.95 -4.56
N LYS A 244 7.16 3.19 -4.10
CA LYS A 244 7.47 3.52 -2.70
C LYS A 244 6.39 3.09 -1.71
N ALA A 245 5.14 2.93 -2.16
CA ALA A 245 4.11 2.30 -1.34
C ALA A 245 4.46 0.83 -1.02
N ALA A 246 4.99 0.07 -1.97
CA ALA A 246 5.38 -1.32 -1.75
C ALA A 246 6.53 -1.44 -0.73
N TYR A 247 7.59 -0.64 -0.89
CA TYR A 247 8.78 -0.75 -0.03
C TYR A 247 8.74 0.05 1.27
N GLY A 248 7.78 0.95 1.46
CA GLY A 248 7.67 1.77 2.67
C GLY A 248 6.29 1.87 3.33
N LYS A 249 5.24 1.31 2.73
CA LYS A 249 3.88 1.36 3.30
C LYS A 249 3.21 0.01 3.49
N LEU A 250 3.74 -1.07 2.90
CA LEU A 250 3.00 -2.34 2.83
C LEU A 250 3.86 -3.54 3.21
N PHE A 251 4.74 -3.99 2.31
CA PHE A 251 5.26 -5.34 2.37
C PHE A 251 6.20 -5.59 3.54
N GLY A 252 7.44 -5.12 3.45
CA GLY A 252 8.45 -5.44 4.46
C GLY A 252 8.06 -4.95 5.87
N GLN A 253 7.35 -3.83 5.97
CA GLN A 253 6.89 -3.26 7.24
C GLN A 253 6.00 -4.27 7.97
N TRP A 254 4.99 -4.80 7.28
CA TRP A 254 4.06 -5.77 7.84
C TRP A 254 4.66 -7.17 7.94
N THR A 255 5.62 -7.54 7.10
CA THR A 255 6.40 -8.77 7.31
C THR A 255 7.06 -8.77 8.69
N LEU A 256 7.61 -7.63 9.13
CA LEU A 256 8.20 -7.47 10.47
C LEU A 256 7.18 -7.17 11.57
N GLY A 257 5.90 -7.05 11.23
CA GLY A 257 4.84 -6.69 12.18
C GLY A 257 4.90 -5.26 12.68
N ALA A 258 5.65 -4.37 12.03
CA ALA A 258 5.66 -2.94 12.33
C ALA A 258 4.36 -2.30 11.85
N ALA A 259 3.86 -1.29 12.57
CA ALA A 259 2.73 -0.50 12.11
C ALA A 259 3.19 0.52 11.06
N VAL A 260 2.31 0.86 10.14
CA VAL A 260 2.52 1.96 9.18
C VAL A 260 1.53 3.08 9.44
N MET A 261 1.96 4.31 9.17
CA MET A 261 1.13 5.50 9.21
C MET A 261 0.92 6.05 7.81
N GLN A 262 -0.28 6.58 7.57
CA GLN A 262 -0.55 7.44 6.43
C GLN A 262 -1.38 8.65 6.83
N HIS A 263 -1.32 9.67 5.98
CA HIS A 263 -2.13 10.87 6.06
C HIS A 263 -2.73 11.11 4.67
N ASP A 264 -4.05 11.32 4.57
CA ASP A 264 -4.73 11.71 3.32
C ASP A 264 -4.43 13.16 2.93
N ALA A 265 -3.15 13.50 2.82
CA ALA A 265 -2.70 14.83 2.47
C ALA A 265 -3.18 15.18 1.05
N ARG A 266 -4.10 16.14 0.92
CA ARG A 266 -4.57 16.64 -0.38
C ARG A 266 -3.94 17.99 -0.69
N GLY A 267 -3.50 18.18 -1.93
CA GLY A 267 -2.91 19.44 -2.38
C GLY A 267 -1.43 19.60 -2.05
N ARG A 268 -1.03 20.80 -1.62
CA ARG A 268 0.38 21.15 -1.39
C ARG A 268 0.91 20.51 -0.11
N PHE A 269 2.20 20.19 -0.10
CA PHE A 269 2.87 19.68 1.09
C PHE A 269 2.89 20.73 2.20
N ASP A 270 2.41 20.35 3.38
CA ASP A 270 2.36 21.18 4.59
C ASP A 270 3.39 20.67 5.60
N ALA A 271 4.50 21.40 5.73
CA ALA A 271 5.59 21.06 6.64
C ALA A 271 5.19 21.20 8.12
N PRO A 272 4.57 22.31 8.57
CA PRO A 272 4.08 22.43 9.94
C PRO A 272 3.12 21.31 10.36
N LEU A 273 2.14 20.96 9.52
CA LEU A 273 1.20 19.88 9.81
C LEU A 273 1.92 18.53 9.85
N THR A 274 2.85 18.28 8.93
CA THR A 274 3.64 17.02 8.92
C THR A 274 4.44 16.86 10.22
N LEU A 275 5.12 17.91 10.69
CA LEU A 275 5.87 17.89 11.96
C LEU A 275 4.94 17.67 13.16
N SER A 276 3.80 18.37 13.21
CA SER A 276 2.79 18.18 14.24
C SER A 276 2.25 16.74 14.28
N LEU A 277 2.04 16.12 13.11
CA LEU A 277 1.57 14.74 13.02
C LEU A 277 2.63 13.72 13.45
N LEU A 278 3.92 13.97 13.13
CA LEU A 278 5.04 13.14 13.60
C LEU A 278 5.13 13.12 15.14
N GLU A 279 5.03 14.30 15.76
CA GLU A 279 4.99 14.46 17.21
C GLU A 279 3.74 13.80 17.81
N LYS A 280 2.54 14.18 17.34
CA LYS A 280 1.24 13.74 17.87
C LYS A 280 1.07 12.23 17.86
N HIS A 281 1.56 11.56 16.82
CA HIS A 281 1.41 10.12 16.66
C HIS A 281 2.63 9.31 17.09
N GLY A 282 3.71 9.99 17.50
CA GLY A 282 4.91 9.32 17.99
C GLY A 282 5.55 8.38 16.97
N ALA A 283 5.59 8.77 15.70
CA ALA A 283 6.24 7.97 14.67
C ALA A 283 7.70 7.72 15.05
N THR A 284 8.14 6.47 14.92
CA THR A 284 9.52 6.08 15.25
C THR A 284 10.42 6.07 14.03
N GLY A 285 9.85 5.81 12.86
CA GLY A 285 10.51 5.92 11.57
C GLY A 285 9.83 6.94 10.67
N PHE A 286 10.62 7.65 9.86
CA PHE A 286 10.10 8.53 8.83
C PHE A 286 10.84 8.34 7.51
N CYS A 287 10.10 8.08 6.42
CA CYS A 287 10.65 7.97 5.08
C CYS A 287 10.01 8.99 4.15
N ALA A 288 10.80 9.87 3.54
CA ALA A 288 10.27 10.94 2.70
C ALA A 288 11.14 11.21 1.46
N PRO A 289 10.60 11.83 0.39
CA PRO A 289 11.44 12.32 -0.69
C PRO A 289 12.36 13.45 -0.21
N PRO A 290 13.57 13.63 -0.78
CA PRO A 290 14.48 14.71 -0.39
C PRO A 290 13.85 16.11 -0.45
N THR A 291 12.89 16.32 -1.35
CA THR A 291 12.14 17.57 -1.46
C THR A 291 11.30 17.88 -0.22
N ALA A 292 10.69 16.88 0.42
CA ALA A 292 9.95 17.08 1.67
C ALA A 292 10.89 17.45 2.82
N TYR A 293 12.04 16.77 2.93
CA TYR A 293 13.06 17.13 3.93
C TYR A 293 13.54 18.57 3.77
N ARG A 294 13.76 19.04 2.53
CA ARG A 294 14.12 20.45 2.27
C ARG A 294 13.08 21.45 2.76
N MET A 295 11.80 21.08 2.75
CA MET A 295 10.73 21.94 3.27
C MET A 295 10.66 21.87 4.79
N LEU A 296 10.80 20.68 5.38
CA LEU A 296 10.76 20.47 6.83
C LEU A 296 11.88 21.22 7.57
N VAL A 297 13.10 21.24 7.04
CA VAL A 297 14.24 21.90 7.69
C VAL A 297 14.17 23.43 7.69
N LEU A 298 13.21 24.02 6.96
CA LEU A 298 12.97 25.47 6.98
C LEU A 298 12.05 25.89 8.13
N GLU A 299 11.35 24.94 8.75
CA GLU A 299 10.50 25.20 9.92
C GLU A 299 11.34 25.35 11.20
N ASP A 300 10.77 26.02 12.19
CA ASP A 300 11.36 26.07 13.53
C ASP A 300 11.14 24.74 14.26
N LEU A 301 12.08 23.80 14.07
CA LEU A 301 12.03 22.45 14.64
C LEU A 301 11.99 22.44 16.17
N SER A 302 12.41 23.51 16.85
CA SER A 302 12.38 23.58 18.32
C SER A 302 10.96 23.61 18.89
N LYS A 303 9.93 23.84 18.05
CA LYS A 303 8.52 23.84 18.43
C LYS A 303 7.91 22.44 18.54
N TYR A 304 8.61 21.40 18.09
CA TYR A 304 8.09 20.05 17.99
C TYR A 304 8.93 19.07 18.82
N ASN A 305 8.28 18.22 19.61
CA ASN A 305 8.93 17.10 20.25
C ASN A 305 9.02 15.90 19.29
N LEU A 306 10.21 15.70 18.72
CA LEU A 306 10.51 14.61 17.80
C LEU A 306 11.34 13.49 18.43
N ASP A 307 11.39 13.40 19.76
CA ASP A 307 12.25 12.44 20.48
C ASP A 307 11.93 10.95 20.19
N ASN A 308 10.73 10.67 19.68
CA ASN A 308 10.32 9.32 19.26
C ASN A 308 10.96 8.90 17.93
N LEU A 309 11.32 9.84 17.05
CA LEU A 309 11.95 9.53 15.77
C LEU A 309 13.37 9.02 16.01
N ARG A 310 13.60 7.76 15.64
CA ARG A 310 14.91 7.10 15.72
C ARG A 310 15.58 6.94 14.37
N HIS A 311 14.81 6.86 13.29
CA HIS A 311 15.36 6.57 11.96
C HIS A 311 14.65 7.33 10.84
N CYS A 312 15.43 8.07 10.04
CA CYS A 312 14.94 8.88 8.94
C CYS A 312 15.60 8.46 7.62
N THR A 313 14.81 8.21 6.58
CA THR A 313 15.31 7.75 5.28
C THR A 313 14.80 8.59 4.10
N GLY A 314 15.67 8.83 3.13
CA GLY A 314 15.35 9.56 1.90
C GLY A 314 15.20 8.62 0.70
N ALA A 315 14.14 8.79 -0.10
CA ALA A 315 13.99 8.12 -1.40
C ALA A 315 13.05 8.88 -2.33
N GLY A 316 13.41 9.01 -3.60
CA GLY A 316 12.65 9.67 -4.66
C GLY A 316 13.33 9.54 -6.01
#